data_AF-A0A968NE34-F1
#
_entry.id   AF-A0A968NE34-F1
#
_cell.length_a   1.000
_cell.length_b   1.000
_cell.length_c   1.000
_cell.angle_alpha   90.00
_cell.angle_beta   90.00
_cell.angle_gamma   90.00
#
_symmetry.space_group_name_H-M   'P 1'
#
loop_
_entity.id
_entity.type
_entity.pdbx_description
1 polymer ?
#
loop_
_entity_poly.entity_id
_entity_poly.type
_entity_poly.pdbx_seq_one_letter_code
_entity_poly.pdbx_strand_id
1 'polypeptide(L)' 'MFEDKADKKSRMEAIVNELECNPKNQSQLARRLGVSPSTIEADLIKLEKQGVLIQQDQYGFLSIFRRRT' A
#
# COMPACT_ATOMS: atom_id res chain seq x y z
N MET A 1 16.90 -11.69 -9.90
CA MET A 1 16.68 -10.92 -8.65
C MET A 1 15.36 -11.39 -8.07
N PHE A 2 15.42 -11.89 -6.84
CA PHE A 2 14.52 -12.92 -6.29
C PHE A 2 13.03 -12.60 -6.39
N GLU A 3 12.34 -13.53 -7.04
CA GLU A 3 10.89 -13.65 -7.12
C GLU A 3 10.34 -14.27 -5.83
N ASP A 4 10.30 -13.51 -4.74
CA ASP A 4 9.57 -13.93 -3.55
C ASP A 4 8.12 -13.43 -3.64
N LYS A 5 7.30 -14.21 -4.35
CA LYS A 5 5.84 -13.99 -4.44
C LYS A 5 5.18 -13.95 -3.05
N ALA A 6 5.80 -14.57 -2.04
CA ALA A 6 5.38 -14.52 -0.65
C ALA A 6 5.60 -13.14 -0.01
N ASP A 7 6.73 -12.49 -0.28
CA ASP A 7 7.07 -11.16 0.27
C ASP A 7 6.12 -10.08 -0.25
N LYS A 8 5.73 -10.19 -1.53
CA LYS A 8 4.85 -9.22 -2.18
C LYS A 8 3.45 -9.18 -1.59
N LYS A 9 2.85 -10.35 -1.33
CA LYS A 9 1.52 -10.43 -0.70
C LYS A 9 1.60 -9.93 0.74
N SER A 10 2.61 -10.36 1.49
CA SER A 10 2.85 -9.90 2.86
C SER A 10 3.02 -8.38 2.95
N ARG A 11 3.76 -7.78 2.00
CA ARG A 11 3.93 -6.33 1.91
C ARG A 11 2.63 -5.59 1.60
N MET A 12 1.80 -6.10 0.70
CA MET A 12 0.48 -5.52 0.42
C MET A 12 -0.43 -5.57 1.64
N GLU A 13 -0.43 -6.66 2.38
CA GLU A 13 -1.18 -6.78 3.64
C GLU A 13 -0.65 -5.81 4.70
N ALA A 14 0.68 -5.62 4.77
CA ALA A 14 1.30 -4.62 5.64
C ALA A 14 0.94 -3.18 5.25
N ILE A 15 0.89 -2.85 3.95
CA ILE A 15 0.42 -1.55 3.44
C ILE A 15 -1.02 -1.33 3.90
N VAL A 16 -1.89 -2.33 3.73
CA VAL A 16 -3.29 -2.23 4.14
C VAL A 16 -3.39 -2.00 5.64
N ASN A 17 -2.69 -2.80 6.47
CA ASN A 17 -2.70 -2.64 7.92
C ASN A 17 -2.19 -1.25 8.38
N GLU A 18 -1.12 -0.76 7.76
CA GLU A 18 -0.58 0.57 8.06
C GLU A 18 -1.57 1.69 7.72
N LEU A 19 -2.35 1.53 6.65
CA LEU A 19 -3.37 2.49 6.21
C LEU A 19 -4.69 2.37 7.01
N GLU A 20 -5.03 1.19 7.54
CA GLU A 20 -6.17 1.02 8.44
C GLU A 20 -5.92 1.67 9.80
N CYS A 21 -4.69 1.63 10.29
CA CYS A 21 -4.32 2.19 11.59
C CYS A 21 -4.16 3.71 11.55
N ASN A 22 -3.53 4.26 10.51
CA ASN A 22 -3.34 5.70 10.36
C ASN A 22 -3.14 6.07 8.88
N PRO A 23 -3.83 7.09 8.34
CA PRO A 23 -3.54 7.60 7.01
C PRO A 23 -2.07 7.98 6.86
N LYS A 24 -1.41 7.47 5.81
CA LYS A 24 0.02 7.70 5.51
C LYS A 24 0.21 8.04 4.05
N ASN A 25 1.19 8.88 3.75
CA ASN A 25 1.60 9.13 2.37
C ASN A 25 2.52 8.01 1.85
N GLN A 26 2.72 7.96 0.53
CA GLN A 26 3.56 6.93 -0.12
C GLN A 26 4.99 6.92 0.42
N SER A 27 5.58 8.09 0.68
CA SER A 27 6.95 8.21 1.20
C SER A 27 7.09 7.65 2.62
N GLN A 28 6.07 7.82 3.46
CA GLN A 28 6.02 7.25 4.81
C GLN A 28 5.87 5.74 4.76
N LEU A 29 4.99 5.21 3.90
CA LEU A 29 4.85 3.76 3.67
C LEU A 29 6.16 3.15 3.17
N ALA A 30 6.78 3.78 2.17
CA ALA A 30 8.06 3.37 1.60
C ALA A 30 9.14 3.27 2.69
N ARG A 31 9.27 4.32 3.52
CA ARG A 31 10.23 4.35 4.63
C ARG A 31 9.93 3.32 5.70
N ARG A 32 8.65 3.10 6.04
CA ARG A 32 8.23 2.09 7.04
C ARG A 32 8.51 0.66 6.58
N LEU A 33 8.28 0.39 5.31
CA LEU A 33 8.41 -0.94 4.70
C LEU A 33 9.80 -1.19 4.12
N GLY A 34 10.71 -0.21 4.16
CA GLY A 34 12.07 -0.34 3.65
C GLY A 34 12.15 -0.51 2.13
N VAL A 35 11.16 0.02 1.39
CA VAL A 35 11.07 -0.10 -0.07
C VAL A 35 11.05 1.27 -0.75
N SER A 36 11.26 1.28 -2.06
CA SER A 36 11.17 2.50 -2.85
C SER A 36 9.72 2.96 -3.01
N PRO A 37 9.46 4.29 -3.13
CA PRO A 37 8.12 4.82 -3.38
C PRO A 37 7.48 4.26 -4.67
N SER A 38 8.26 4.04 -5.73
CA SER A 38 7.76 3.39 -6.96
C SER A 38 7.28 1.94 -6.73
N THR A 39 7.86 1.25 -5.75
CA THR A 39 7.40 -0.09 -5.36
C THR A 39 6.05 -0.01 -4.66
N ILE A 40 5.87 0.97 -3.76
CA ILE A 40 4.59 1.23 -3.11
C ILE A 40 3.54 1.58 -4.15
N GLU A 41 3.83 2.48 -5.09
CA GLU A 41 2.89 2.83 -6.17
C GLU A 41 2.46 1.60 -6.97
N ALA A 42 3.40 0.75 -7.39
CA ALA A 42 3.09 -0.48 -8.11
C ALA A 42 2.24 -1.46 -7.28
N ASP A 43 2.37 -1.46 -5.96
CA ASP A 43 1.58 -2.31 -5.07
C ASP A 43 0.19 -1.72 -4.77
N LEU A 44 0.06 -0.40 -4.65
CA LEU A 44 -1.22 0.29 -4.53
C LEU A 44 -2.10 0.01 -5.77
N ILE A 45 -1.53 0.11 -6.98
CA ILE A 45 -2.23 -0.21 -8.23
C ILE A 45 -2.72 -1.67 -8.24
N LYS A 46 -1.95 -2.61 -7.64
CA LYS A 46 -2.35 -4.01 -7.55
C LYS A 46 -3.45 -4.22 -6.50
N LEU A 47 -3.36 -3.53 -5.38
CA LEU A 47 -4.40 -3.53 -4.33
C LEU A 47 -5.74 -3.02 -4.90
N GLU A 48 -5.73 -1.95 -5.68
CA GLU A 48 -6.92 -1.45 -6.39
C GLU A 48 -7.49 -2.48 -7.37
N LYS A 49 -6.63 -3.15 -8.15
CA LYS A 49 -7.05 -4.26 -9.04
C LYS A 49 -7.64 -5.46 -8.29
N GLN A 50 -7.26 -5.66 -7.02
CA GLN A 50 -7.81 -6.69 -6.14
C GLN A 50 -9.09 -6.23 -5.42
N GLY A 51 -9.57 -5.00 -5.65
CA GLY A 51 -10.78 -4.47 -5.06
C GLY A 51 -10.59 -3.73 -3.74
N VAL A 52 -9.34 -3.34 -3.41
CA VAL A 52 -9.03 -2.44 -2.30
C VAL A 52 -8.98 -1.01 -2.83
N LEU A 53 -10.04 -0.24 -2.58
CA LEU A 53 -10.11 1.16 -2.96
C LEU A 53 -9.30 2.01 -1.97
N ILE A 54 -8.28 2.67 -2.49
CA ILE A 54 -7.43 3.59 -1.73
C ILE A 54 -7.77 5.01 -2.20
N GLN A 55 -8.02 5.90 -1.25
CA GLN A 55 -8.28 7.31 -1.53
C GLN A 55 -7.08 8.14 -1.11
N GLN A 56 -6.67 9.06 -1.98
CA GLN A 56 -5.67 10.07 -1.65
C GLN A 56 -6.38 11.38 -1.30
N ASP A 57 -6.02 11.98 -0.17
CA ASP A 57 -6.50 13.29 0.24
C ASP A 57 -5.65 14.43 -0.38
N GLN A 58 -6.11 15.67 -0.31
CA GLN A 58 -5.42 16.87 -0.82
C GLN A 58 -3.99 17.05 -0.29
N TYR A 59 -3.68 16.50 0.89
CA TYR A 59 -2.33 16.52 1.48
C TYR A 59 -1.44 15.34 1.04
N GLY A 60 -1.93 14.48 0.15
CA GLY A 60 -1.21 13.32 -0.36
C GLY A 60 -1.21 12.10 0.57
N PHE A 61 -2.01 12.10 1.62
CA PHE A 61 -2.22 10.95 2.50
C PHE A 61 -3.15 9.93 1.85
N LEU A 62 -2.82 8.66 2.00
CA LEU A 62 -3.62 7.55 1.52
C LEU A 62 -4.46 7.01 2.68
N SER A 63 -5.70 6.63 2.39
CA SER A 63 -6.62 5.97 3.31
C SER A 63 -7.36 4.85 2.58
N ILE A 64 -7.76 3.79 3.29
CA ILE A 64 -8.58 2.73 2.70
C ILE A 64 -10.05 3.17 2.72
N PHE A 65 -10.63 3.29 1.54
CA PHE A 65 -12.05 3.65 1.38
C PHE A 65 -12.95 2.41 1.42
N ARG A 66 -12.51 1.30 0.80
CA ARG A 66 -13.28 0.06 0.77
C ARG A 66 -12.37 -1.14 0.56
N ARG A 67 -12.54 -2.18 1.37
CA ARG A 67 -11.94 -3.50 1.17
C ARG A 67 -13.06 -4.48 0.88
N ARG A 68 -13.07 -5.09 -0.31
CA ARG A 68 -13.98 -6.21 -0.60
C ARG A 68 -13.35 -7.48 0.01
N THR A 69 -13.80 -7.86 1.20
CA THR A 69 -13.45 -9.12 1.86
C THR A 69 -14.10 -10.30 1.16
#